data_AF-A0A2V7KBW8-F1
#
_entry.id   AF-A0A2V7KBW8-F1
#
_cell.length_a   1.000
_cell.length_b   1.000
_cell.length_c   1.000
_cell.angle_alpha   90.00
_cell.angle_beta   90.00
_cell.angle_gamma   90.00
#
_symmetry.space_group_name_H-M   'P 1'
#
loop_
_entity.id
_entity.type
_entity.pdbx_description
1 polymer ?
#
loop_
_entity_poly.entity_id
_entity_poly.type
_entity_poly.pdbx_seq_one_letter_code
_entity_poly.pdbx_strand_id
1 'polypeptide(L)'
;MSDEPIKDPLALGLGSLAAGAGFGGACLTAAQIVAAILRGDLEPNVYRDTAPDPLLAGVIAAIGVGGAYGWYRGVALDNIWQRGVIAVLAAIGAVLIGFLAAPLDRFLGLIGLLVWFLLNILLGILATRWAIKGKGAEGT
;
A
#
# COMPACT_ATOMS: atom_id res chain seq x y z
N MET A 1 -8.13 19.76 34.22
CA MET A 1 -7.64 18.49 33.66
C MET A 1 -7.15 18.81 32.26
N SER A 2 -5.85 18.75 32.02
CA SER A 2 -5.29 18.97 30.68
C SER A 2 -5.76 17.82 29.79
N ASP A 3 -6.48 18.13 28.71
CA ASP A 3 -6.80 17.21 27.62
C ASP A 3 -5.51 16.92 26.82
N GLU A 4 -4.51 16.34 27.47
CA GLU A 4 -3.33 15.86 26.76
C GLU A 4 -3.69 14.57 26.03
N PRO A 5 -3.64 14.54 24.69
CA PRO A 5 -3.99 13.35 23.94
C PRO A 5 -3.05 12.19 24.31
N ILE A 6 -3.64 11.16 24.91
CA ILE A 6 -2.98 9.92 25.32
C ILE A 6 -2.62 9.10 24.07
N LYS A 7 -1.41 8.54 24.05
CA LYS A 7 -0.92 7.64 23.00
C LYS A 7 -1.83 6.42 22.85
N ASP A 8 -2.31 6.16 21.63
CA ASP A 8 -3.11 4.98 21.27
C ASP A 8 -2.26 4.01 20.41
N PRO A 9 -1.74 2.92 21.00
CA PRO A 9 -0.90 1.96 20.31
C PRO A 9 -1.63 1.14 19.24
N LEU A 10 -2.96 0.98 19.35
CA LEU A 10 -3.75 0.26 18.35
C LEU A 10 -3.93 1.11 17.10
N ALA A 11 -4.29 2.39 17.26
CA ALA A 11 -4.37 3.33 16.15
C ALA A 11 -3.02 3.47 15.43
N LEU A 12 -1.92 3.49 16.18
CA LEU A 12 -0.57 3.50 15.62
C LEU A 12 -0.26 2.23 14.84
N GLY A 13 -0.47 1.07 15.45
CA GLY A 13 -0.12 -0.21 14.85
C GLY A 13 -0.95 -0.51 13.60
N LEU A 14 -2.29 -0.46 13.74
CA LEU A 14 -3.19 -0.77 12.64
C LEU A 14 -3.21 0.32 11.57
N GLY A 15 -3.12 1.60 11.96
CA GLY A 15 -2.98 2.70 11.01
C GLY A 15 -1.68 2.62 10.21
N SER A 16 -0.57 2.22 10.82
CA SER A 16 0.70 2.02 10.10
C SER A 16 0.64 0.85 9.13
N LEU A 17 0.06 -0.28 9.57
CA LEU A 17 -0.16 -1.46 8.72
C LEU A 17 -1.04 -1.12 7.52
N ALA A 18 -2.22 -0.54 7.76
CA ALA A 18 -3.16 -0.19 6.71
C ALA A 18 -2.61 0.90 5.78
N ALA A 19 -1.79 1.83 6.28
CA ALA A 19 -1.11 2.82 5.45
C ALA A 19 -0.13 2.15 4.48
N GLY A 20 0.71 1.25 4.98
CA GLY A 20 1.64 0.50 4.13
C GLY A 20 0.93 -0.41 3.14
N ALA A 21 -0.10 -1.15 3.57
CA ALA A 21 -0.89 -2.00 2.70
C ALA A 21 -1.59 -1.20 1.59
N GLY A 22 -2.17 -0.04 1.91
CA GLY A 22 -2.81 0.84 0.93
C GLY A 22 -1.81 1.42 -0.09
N PHE A 23 -0.73 2.06 0.38
CA PHE A 23 0.24 2.67 -0.55
C PHE A 23 1.01 1.62 -1.38
N GLY A 24 1.41 0.50 -0.78
CA GLY A 24 2.03 -0.59 -1.53
C GLY A 24 1.05 -1.24 -2.52
N GLY A 25 -0.21 -1.44 -2.12
CA GLY A 25 -1.28 -1.90 -3.02
C GLY A 25 -1.52 -0.96 -4.19
N ALA A 26 -1.43 0.35 -3.97
CA ALA A 26 -1.48 1.35 -5.04
C ALA A 26 -0.32 1.18 -6.04
N CYS A 27 0.90 0.93 -5.57
CA CYS A 27 2.05 0.68 -6.45
C CYS A 27 1.85 -0.55 -7.34
N LEU A 28 1.36 -1.66 -6.78
CA LEU A 28 1.08 -2.87 -7.57
C LEU A 28 -0.08 -2.65 -8.54
N THR A 29 -1.10 -1.88 -8.15
CA THR A 29 -2.22 -1.53 -9.03
C THR A 29 -1.76 -0.63 -10.19
N ALA A 30 -0.85 0.32 -9.92
CA ALA A 30 -0.26 1.17 -10.97
C ALA A 30 0.52 0.35 -11.99
N ALA A 31 1.31 -0.63 -11.55
CA ALA A 31 1.99 -1.56 -12.45
C ALA A 31 1.02 -2.37 -13.31
N GLN A 32 -0.11 -2.80 -12.75
CA GLN A 32 -1.16 -3.49 -13.50
C GLN A 32 -1.84 -2.59 -14.52
N ILE A 33 -2.07 -1.31 -14.20
CA ILE A 33 -2.57 -0.30 -15.15
C ILE A 33 -1.61 -0.17 -16.34
N VAL A 34 -0.31 -0.03 -16.07
CA VAL A 34 0.71 0.06 -17.12
C VAL A 34 0.71 -1.21 -17.98
N ALA A 35 0.68 -2.38 -17.35
CA ALA A 35 0.60 -3.66 -18.07
C ALA A 35 -0.66 -3.78 -18.92
N ALA A 36 -1.82 -3.31 -18.43
CA ALA A 36 -3.07 -3.33 -19.18
C ALA A 36 -3.02 -2.42 -20.41
N ILE A 37 -2.46 -1.22 -20.29
CA ILE A 37 -2.27 -0.28 -21.42
C ILE A 37 -1.34 -0.90 -22.47
N LEU A 38 -0.17 -1.39 -22.03
CA LEU A 38 0.82 -1.99 -22.93
C LEU A 38 0.31 -3.23 -23.66
N ARG A 39 -0.54 -4.05 -23.02
CA ARG A 39 -1.22 -5.19 -23.67
C ARG A 39 -2.24 -4.78 -24.72
N GLY A 40 -2.84 -3.60 -24.58
CA GLY A 40 -3.77 -3.05 -25.57
C GLY A 40 -3.07 -2.54 -26.83
N ASP A 41 -1.84 -2.03 -26.68
CA ASP A 41 -1.09 -1.37 -27.76
C ASP A 41 -0.08 -2.28 -28.50
N LEU A 42 0.32 -3.41 -27.92
CA LEU A 42 1.37 -4.28 -28.47
C LEU A 42 0.84 -5.64 -28.94
N GLU A 43 1.37 -6.15 -30.06
CA GLU A 43 1.16 -7.55 -30.46
C GLU A 43 1.67 -8.50 -29.35
N PRO A 44 0.92 -9.58 -29.00
CA PRO A 44 1.22 -10.44 -27.85
C PRO A 44 2.65 -11.02 -27.84
N ASN A 45 3.21 -11.16 -29.04
CA ASN A 45 4.51 -11.77 -29.32
C ASN A 45 5.65 -10.80 -28.95
N VAL A 46 5.45 -9.50 -29.19
CA VAL A 46 6.41 -8.42 -28.95
C VAL A 46 6.41 -8.00 -27.47
N TYR A 47 5.25 -8.06 -26.81
CA TYR A 47 5.11 -7.72 -25.39
C TYR A 47 5.99 -8.59 -24.48
N ARG A 48 6.14 -9.88 -24.80
CA ARG A 48 6.96 -10.82 -23.99
C ARG A 48 8.46 -10.64 -24.18
N ASP A 49 8.90 -10.22 -25.36
CA ASP A 49 10.32 -10.20 -25.73
C ASP A 49 10.99 -8.84 -25.51
N THR A 50 10.24 -7.74 -25.41
CA THR A 50 10.82 -6.38 -25.45
C THR A 50 10.52 -5.51 -24.21
N ALA A 51 9.50 -5.83 -23.40
CA ALA A 51 9.10 -4.98 -22.28
C ALA A 51 9.69 -5.45 -20.93
N PRO A 52 10.34 -4.57 -20.14
CA PRO A 52 10.66 -4.89 -18.75
C PRO A 52 9.37 -5.21 -18.00
N ASP A 53 9.31 -6.37 -17.32
CA ASP A 53 8.09 -6.90 -16.70
C ASP A 53 7.51 -5.91 -15.66
N PRO A 54 6.45 -5.15 -16.02
CA PRO A 54 5.90 -4.12 -15.15
C PRO A 54 5.34 -4.72 -13.88
N LEU A 55 4.86 -5.97 -13.93
CA LEU A 55 4.27 -6.65 -12.78
C LEU A 55 5.33 -7.03 -11.75
N LEU A 56 6.48 -7.54 -12.19
CA LEU A 56 7.60 -7.81 -11.29
C LEU A 56 8.09 -6.53 -10.60
N ALA A 57 8.27 -5.45 -11.37
CA ALA A 57 8.62 -4.14 -10.83
C ALA A 57 7.55 -3.63 -9.83
N GLY A 58 6.27 -3.81 -10.15
CA GLY A 58 5.15 -3.49 -9.29
C GLY A 58 5.13 -4.25 -7.98
N VAL A 59 5.44 -5.56 -7.99
CA VAL A 59 5.51 -6.38 -6.78
C VAL A 59 6.67 -5.92 -5.89
N ILE A 60 7.86 -5.69 -6.46
CA ILE A 60 9.02 -5.18 -5.73
C ILE A 60 8.68 -3.82 -5.10
N ALA A 61 8.08 -2.91 -5.87
CA ALA A 61 7.64 -1.61 -5.40
C ALA A 61 6.62 -1.73 -4.28
N ALA A 62 5.63 -2.61 -4.40
CA ALA A 62 4.58 -2.81 -3.39
C ALA A 62 5.14 -3.33 -2.07
N ILE A 63 6.05 -4.30 -2.12
CA ILE A 63 6.73 -4.83 -0.92
C ILE A 63 7.57 -3.74 -0.28
N GLY A 64 8.38 -3.04 -1.08
CA GLY A 64 9.25 -1.97 -0.59
C GLY A 64 8.48 -0.82 0.04
N VAL A 65 7.49 -0.26 -0.68
CA VAL A 65 6.66 0.85 -0.20
C VAL A 65 5.80 0.41 0.98
N GLY A 66 5.16 -0.76 0.91
CA GLY A 66 4.31 -1.24 1.99
C GLY A 66 5.07 -1.48 3.28
N GLY A 67 6.22 -2.15 3.21
CA GLY A 67 7.10 -2.35 4.34
C GLY A 67 7.67 -1.04 4.89
N ALA A 68 8.16 -0.15 4.01
CA ALA A 68 8.73 1.13 4.42
C ALA A 68 7.71 2.02 5.13
N TYR A 69 6.48 2.14 4.61
CA TYR A 69 5.42 2.92 5.24
C TYR A 69 4.94 2.31 6.56
N GLY A 70 4.78 0.97 6.62
CA GLY A 70 4.45 0.27 7.85
C GLY A 70 5.49 0.51 8.96
N TRP A 71 6.78 0.48 8.59
CA TRP A 71 7.87 0.76 9.51
C TRP A 71 7.96 2.23 9.95
N TYR A 72 7.89 3.16 8.98
CA TYR A 72 8.02 4.60 9.20
C TYR A 72 6.90 5.15 10.06
N ARG A 73 5.65 4.74 9.80
CA ARG A 73 4.50 5.20 10.58
C ARG A 73 4.45 4.58 11.98
N GLY A 74 4.97 3.36 12.12
CA GLY A 74 5.10 2.68 13.41
C GLY A 74 6.20 3.25 14.32
N VAL A 75 6.91 4.32 13.96
CA VAL A 75 8.09 4.82 14.70
C VAL A 75 7.83 5.16 16.16
N ALA A 76 6.60 5.58 16.49
CA ALA A 76 6.22 5.92 17.86
C ALA A 76 5.91 4.68 18.73
N LEU A 77 5.96 3.46 18.19
CA LEU A 77 5.84 2.24 18.98
C LEU A 77 7.19 1.94 19.65
N ASP A 78 7.15 1.72 20.96
CA ASP A 78 8.36 1.52 21.78
C ASP A 78 9.02 0.17 21.50
N ASN A 79 8.23 -0.81 21.03
CA ASN A 79 8.69 -2.16 20.72
C ASN A 79 9.11 -2.29 19.25
N ILE A 80 10.42 -2.45 19.02
CA ILE A 80 11.00 -2.64 17.68
C ILE A 80 10.55 -3.94 16.99
N TRP A 81 10.31 -5.01 17.75
CA TRP A 81 9.81 -6.27 17.21
C TRP A 81 8.39 -6.09 16.65
N GLN A 82 7.53 -5.40 17.40
CA GLN A 82 6.18 -5.07 16.94
C GLN A 82 6.20 -4.25 15.64
N ARG A 83 7.11 -3.27 15.54
CA ARG A 83 7.32 -2.49 14.31
C ARG A 83 7.76 -3.34 13.14
N GLY A 84 8.66 -4.30 13.37
CA GLY A 84 9.11 -5.26 12.35
C GLY A 84 7.97 -6.12 11.83
N VAL A 85 7.16 -6.68 12.74
CA VAL A 85 5.97 -7.46 12.37
C VAL A 85 4.98 -6.61 11.55
N ILE A 86 4.71 -5.37 11.97
CA ILE A 86 3.83 -4.45 11.23
C ILE A 86 4.37 -4.18 9.82
N ALA A 87 5.67 -3.95 9.66
CA ALA A 87 6.27 -3.70 8.36
C ALA A 87 6.12 -4.91 7.42
N VAL A 88 6.37 -6.13 7.92
CA VAL A 88 6.20 -7.36 7.14
C VAL A 88 4.72 -7.57 6.77
N LEU A 89 3.81 -7.41 7.73
CA LEU A 89 2.37 -7.53 7.47
C LEU A 89 1.85 -6.47 6.50
N ALA A 90 2.40 -5.26 6.55
CA ALA A 90 2.07 -4.20 5.61
C ALA A 90 2.53 -4.53 4.18
N ALA A 91 3.74 -5.10 4.02
CA ALA A 91 4.24 -5.56 2.73
C ALA A 91 3.40 -6.70 2.16
N ILE A 92 3.05 -7.70 2.99
CA ILE A 92 2.16 -8.80 2.58
C ILE A 92 0.76 -8.25 2.23
N GLY A 93 0.22 -7.38 3.08
CA GLY A 93 -1.07 -6.72 2.85
C GLY A 93 -1.09 -5.92 1.55
N ALA A 94 -0.01 -5.20 1.22
CA ALA A 94 0.13 -4.47 -0.03
C ALA A 94 0.03 -5.39 -1.26
N VAL A 95 0.71 -6.54 -1.20
CA VAL A 95 0.63 -7.55 -2.26
C VAL A 95 -0.80 -8.09 -2.37
N LEU A 96 -1.41 -8.53 -1.26
CA LEU A 96 -2.77 -9.08 -1.25
C LEU A 96 -3.80 -8.09 -1.81
N ILE A 97 -3.76 -6.83 -1.36
CA ILE A 97 -4.67 -5.78 -1.81
C ILE A 97 -4.42 -5.42 -3.28
N GLY A 98 -3.15 -5.35 -3.70
CA GLY A 98 -2.81 -5.11 -5.10
C GLY A 98 -3.24 -6.25 -6.03
N PHE A 99 -3.22 -7.51 -5.57
CA PHE A 99 -3.73 -8.64 -6.35
C PHE A 99 -5.25 -8.58 -6.58
N LEU A 100 -6.02 -7.92 -5.71
CA LEU A 100 -7.46 -7.69 -5.92
C LEU A 100 -7.76 -6.80 -7.13
N ALA A 101 -6.75 -6.14 -7.71
CA ALA A 101 -6.89 -5.43 -8.97
C ALA A 101 -7.17 -6.38 -10.16
N ALA A 102 -6.68 -7.62 -10.13
CA ALA A 102 -6.88 -8.60 -11.20
C ALA A 102 -8.36 -8.96 -11.47
N PRO A 103 -9.20 -9.29 -10.46
CA PRO A 103 -10.62 -9.47 -10.69
C PRO A 103 -11.30 -8.18 -11.14
N LEU A 104 -10.88 -7.01 -10.63
CA LEU A 104 -11.46 -5.73 -11.06
C LEU A 104 -11.17 -5.42 -12.53
N ASP A 105 -9.97 -5.73 -13.02
CA ASP A 105 -9.65 -5.65 -14.45
C ASP A 105 -10.55 -6.57 -15.27
N ARG A 106 -10.76 -7.81 -14.80
CA ARG A 106 -11.63 -8.77 -15.50
C ARG A 106 -13.08 -8.30 -15.65
N PHE A 107 -13.66 -7.63 -14.64
CA PHE A 107 -15.07 -7.25 -14.65
C PHE A 107 -15.33 -5.82 -15.10
N LEU A 108 -14.43 -4.89 -14.79
CA LEU A 108 -14.60 -3.45 -14.98
C LEU A 108 -13.51 -2.83 -15.87
N GLY A 109 -12.54 -3.63 -16.32
CA GLY A 109 -11.41 -3.20 -17.15
C GLY A 109 -10.56 -2.12 -16.48
N LEU A 110 -10.00 -1.25 -17.32
CA LEU A 110 -9.14 -0.16 -16.90
C LEU A 110 -9.81 0.81 -15.91
N ILE A 111 -11.12 1.06 -16.05
CA ILE A 111 -11.86 1.93 -15.12
C ILE A 111 -11.86 1.32 -13.71
N GLY A 112 -12.05 0.00 -13.61
CA GLY A 112 -11.96 -0.72 -12.33
C GLY A 112 -10.60 -0.56 -11.67
N LEU A 113 -9.53 -0.70 -12.47
CA LEU A 113 -8.16 -0.51 -11.99
C LEU A 113 -7.90 0.91 -11.48
N LEU A 114 -8.38 1.94 -12.19
CA LEU A 114 -8.22 3.34 -11.79
C LEU A 114 -8.96 3.64 -10.48
N VAL A 115 -10.21 3.17 -10.35
CA VAL A 115 -10.98 3.32 -9.12
C VAL A 115 -10.28 2.61 -7.96
N TRP A 116 -9.81 1.37 -8.17
CA TRP A 116 -9.08 0.63 -7.14
C TRP A 116 -7.80 1.31 -6.72
N PHE A 117 -7.04 1.86 -7.67
CA PHE A 117 -5.83 2.63 -7.40
C PHE A 117 -6.12 3.83 -6.50
N LEU A 118 -7.17 4.60 -6.79
CA LEU A 118 -7.58 5.74 -5.97
C LEU A 118 -8.06 5.31 -4.58
N LEU A 119 -8.80 4.21 -4.47
CA LEU A 119 -9.23 3.65 -3.19
C LEU A 119 -8.05 3.23 -2.32
N ASN A 120 -7.01 2.64 -2.91
CA ASN A 120 -5.78 2.28 -2.22
C ASN A 120 -5.03 3.50 -1.67
N ILE A 121 -4.92 4.56 -2.47
CA ILE A 121 -4.34 5.84 -2.02
C ILE A 121 -5.16 6.42 -0.88
N LEU A 122 -6.49 6.44 -1.02
CA LEU A 122 -7.38 6.96 0.01
C LEU A 122 -7.25 6.19 1.32
N LEU A 123 -7.21 4.85 1.25
CA LEU A 123 -6.94 3.98 2.40
C LEU A 123 -5.61 4.35 3.06
N GLY A 124 -4.54 4.50 2.26
CA GLY A 124 -3.22 4.90 2.72
C GLY A 124 -3.22 6.23 3.48
N ILE A 125 -3.92 7.23 2.94
CA ILE A 125 -4.05 8.57 3.53
C ILE A 125 -4.86 8.51 4.84
N LEU A 126 -6.03 7.86 4.83
CA LEU A 126 -6.90 7.78 6.01
C LEU A 126 -6.22 7.02 7.14
N ALA A 127 -5.56 5.91 6.84
CA ALA A 127 -4.81 5.12 7.79
C ALA A 127 -3.61 5.89 8.35
N THR A 128 -2.91 6.66 7.51
CA THR A 128 -1.83 7.57 7.96
C THR A 128 -2.36 8.62 8.92
N ARG A 129 -3.48 9.28 8.59
CA ARG A 129 -4.10 10.28 9.46
C ARG A 129 -4.53 9.67 10.80
N TRP A 130 -5.02 8.43 10.76
CA TRP A 130 -5.40 7.72 11.98
C TRP A 130 -4.19 7.37 12.84
N ALA A 131 -3.10 6.87 12.26
CA ALA A 131 -1.85 6.62 12.97
C ALA A 131 -1.27 7.89 13.60
N ILE A 132 -1.31 9.03 12.89
CA ILE A 132 -0.85 10.32 13.43
C ILE A 132 -1.68 10.73 14.64
N LYS A 133 -3.01 10.60 14.59
CA LYS A 133 -3.87 10.89 15.75
C LYS A 133 -3.54 9.99 16.94
N GLY A 134 -3.15 8.74 16.70
CA GLY A 134 -2.75 7.80 17.75
C GLY A 134 -1.41 8.13 18.43
N LYS A 135 -0.60 9.06 17.92
CA LYS A 135 0.70 9.41 18.53
C LYS A 135 0.58 10.13 19.88
N GLY A 136 -0.52 10.85 20.14
CA GLY A 136 -0.63 11.70 21.33
C GLY A 136 0.23 12.97 21.27
N ALA A 137 0.20 13.79 22.33
CA ALA A 137 0.85 15.12 22.37
C ALA A 137 2.39 15.09 22.42
N GLU A 138 2.99 13.97 22.84
CA GLU A 138 4.45 13.79 22.95
C GLU A 138 5.11 13.35 21.63
N GLY A 139 4.37 13.31 20.53
CA GLY A 139 4.80 12.73 19.26
C GLY A 139 5.41 13.69 18.23
N THR A 140 5.88 14.88 18.62
CA THR A 140 6.62 15.83 17.76
C THR A 140 8.12 15.68 17.91
#